data_AF-A0A1B8B537-F1
#
_entry.id   AF-A0A1B8B537-F1
#
_cell.length_a   1.000
_cell.length_b   1.000
_cell.length_c   1.000
_cell.angle_alpha   90.00
_cell.angle_beta   90.00
_cell.angle_gamma   90.00
#
_symmetry.space_group_name_H-M   'P 1'
#
loop_
_entity.id
_entity.type
_entity.pdbx_description
1 polymer ?
#
loop_
_entity_poly.entity_id
_entity_poly.type
_entity_poly.pdbx_seq_one_letter_code
_entity_poly.pdbx_strand_id
1 'polypeptide(L)'
;MPNIKDKRRYTDQQLSLAIHEVRFLGFSTRGAARRNNIPKATLMARLRGGKSSREGHEASLRIAAADEKLIVSWYVLQDALGLAPTRRQIAELVTKVLQDHGDDRPLSQGWMGRFLDRHEPIKRIEAMRRAKAGSTAITPEASQMLYQIINDPAFVKIMPETASEANRVNDSENNEINTSNEVNEVVEISDDEPETKSPDGMDTSEVDNEQTPRK
;
A
#
# COMPACT_ATOMS: atom_id res chain seq x y z
N MET A 1 -17.45 -10.53 27.66
CA MET A 1 -16.24 -10.66 28.49
C MET A 1 -15.24 -9.61 28.04
N PRO A 2 -14.71 -8.73 28.93
CA PRO A 2 -13.75 -7.71 28.53
C PRO A 2 -12.44 -8.36 28.05
N ASN A 3 -11.91 -7.85 26.94
CA ASN A 3 -10.78 -8.41 26.20
C ASN A 3 -9.46 -8.26 26.99
N ILE A 4 -8.77 -9.39 27.24
CA ILE A 4 -7.61 -9.57 28.15
C ILE A 4 -6.31 -8.90 27.62
N LYS A 5 -6.37 -8.09 26.57
CA LYS A 5 -5.20 -7.40 26.00
C LYS A 5 -5.00 -5.96 26.51
N ASP A 6 -5.95 -5.39 27.23
CA ASP A 6 -5.78 -4.07 27.85
C ASP A 6 -5.50 -4.19 29.35
N LYS A 7 -4.22 -4.08 29.75
CA LYS A 7 -3.79 -4.03 31.16
C LYS A 7 -4.17 -2.69 31.85
N ARG A 8 -5.19 -1.98 31.36
CA ARG A 8 -5.72 -0.76 31.97
C ARG A 8 -6.92 -1.12 32.83
N ARG A 9 -6.85 -0.83 34.13
CA ARG A 9 -7.96 -1.04 35.08
C ARG A 9 -9.12 -0.04 34.90
N TYR A 10 -9.06 0.83 33.90
CA TYR A 10 -10.01 1.92 33.65
C TYR A 10 -10.08 2.27 32.17
N THR A 11 -11.20 2.86 31.75
CA THR A 11 -11.45 3.30 30.36
C THR A 11 -11.03 4.75 30.12
N ASP A 12 -10.77 5.11 28.87
CA ASP A 12 -10.46 6.49 28.47
C ASP A 12 -11.63 7.45 28.80
N GLN A 13 -12.88 6.95 28.73
CA GLN A 13 -14.09 7.69 29.11
C GLN A 13 -14.10 8.04 30.61
N GLN A 14 -13.85 7.07 31.49
CA GLN A 14 -13.76 7.30 32.94
C GLN A 14 -12.68 8.32 33.31
N LEU A 15 -11.56 8.29 32.59
CA LEU A 15 -10.49 9.26 32.78
C LEU A 15 -10.90 10.67 32.33
N SER A 16 -11.59 10.80 31.19
CA SER A 16 -12.12 12.07 30.70
C SER A 16 -13.14 12.69 31.68
N LEU A 17 -14.07 11.87 32.18
CA LEU A 17 -15.06 12.29 33.18
C LEU A 17 -14.40 12.80 34.47
N ALA A 18 -13.39 12.08 34.96
CA ALA A 18 -12.67 12.49 36.16
C ALA A 18 -11.87 13.79 35.97
N ILE A 19 -11.32 14.04 34.79
CA ILE A 19 -10.65 15.33 34.47
C ILE A 19 -11.68 16.45 34.46
N HIS A 20 -12.84 16.22 33.83
CA HIS A 20 -13.93 17.20 33.77
C HIS A 20 -14.42 17.57 35.18
N GLU A 21 -14.61 16.58 36.05
CA GLU A 21 -15.00 16.79 37.45
C GLU A 21 -14.04 17.70 38.22
N VAL A 22 -12.73 17.51 38.04
CA VAL A 22 -11.74 18.32 38.74
C VAL A 22 -11.65 19.72 38.16
N ARG A 23 -11.73 19.88 36.84
CA ARG A 23 -11.55 21.18 36.17
C ARG A 23 -12.78 22.08 36.23
N PHE A 24 -13.96 21.51 36.09
CA PHE A 24 -15.19 22.29 35.88
C PHE A 24 -16.18 22.17 37.03
N LEU A 25 -16.21 21.02 37.73
CA LEU A 25 -17.16 20.76 38.81
C LEU A 25 -16.55 20.95 40.21
N GLY A 26 -15.27 21.33 40.30
CA GLY A 26 -14.59 21.64 41.56
C GLY A 26 -14.35 20.43 42.47
N PHE A 27 -14.47 19.19 41.97
CA PHE A 27 -14.19 18.02 42.78
C PHE A 27 -12.70 17.91 43.12
N SER A 28 -12.39 17.43 44.33
CA SER A 28 -11.02 17.08 44.68
C SER A 28 -10.50 15.94 43.79
N THR A 29 -9.21 15.98 43.46
CA THR A 29 -8.55 14.91 42.67
C THR A 29 -8.77 13.52 43.24
N ARG A 30 -8.80 13.39 44.57
CA ARG A 30 -9.07 12.12 45.26
C ARG A 30 -10.53 11.69 45.15
N GLY A 31 -11.46 12.64 45.23
CA GLY A 31 -12.90 12.40 45.08
C GLY A 31 -13.24 11.93 43.67
N ALA A 32 -12.81 12.68 42.66
CA ALA A 32 -13.04 12.34 41.25
C ALA A 32 -12.40 11.00 40.85
N ALA A 33 -11.19 10.70 41.34
CA ALA A 33 -10.52 9.44 41.09
C ALA A 33 -11.29 8.24 41.67
N ARG A 34 -11.78 8.35 42.92
CA ARG A 34 -12.56 7.30 43.57
C ARG A 34 -13.89 7.08 42.87
N ARG A 35 -14.59 8.16 42.51
CA ARG A 35 -15.91 8.11 41.86
C ARG A 35 -15.87 7.43 40.49
N ASN A 36 -14.79 7.65 39.74
CA ASN A 36 -14.60 7.09 38.41
C ASN A 36 -13.77 5.81 38.38
N ASN A 37 -13.42 5.24 39.54
CA ASN A 37 -12.61 4.02 39.67
C ASN A 37 -11.25 4.09 38.95
N ILE A 38 -10.59 5.25 38.97
CA ILE A 38 -9.28 5.44 38.34
C ILE A 38 -8.18 5.64 39.39
N PRO A 39 -6.94 5.18 39.16
CA PRO A 39 -5.82 5.50 40.03
C PRO A 39 -5.58 7.02 40.09
N LYS A 40 -5.49 7.58 41.30
CA LYS A 40 -5.22 9.00 41.52
C LYS A 40 -3.95 9.49 40.80
N ALA A 41 -2.90 8.66 40.78
CA ALA A 41 -1.65 8.97 40.11
C ALA A 41 -1.84 9.21 38.60
N THR A 42 -2.68 8.40 37.95
CA THR A 42 -3.05 8.59 36.55
C THR A 42 -3.77 9.92 36.34
N LEU A 43 -4.79 10.21 37.15
CA LEU A 43 -5.56 11.46 37.03
C LEU A 43 -4.66 12.68 37.21
N MET A 44 -3.77 12.65 38.21
CA MET A 44 -2.79 13.72 38.45
C MET A 44 -1.83 13.90 37.27
N ALA A 45 -1.30 12.81 36.70
CA ALA A 45 -0.44 12.88 35.53
C ALA A 45 -1.15 13.55 34.35
N ARG A 46 -2.44 13.26 34.13
CA ARG A 46 -3.24 13.89 33.07
C ARG A 46 -3.53 15.36 33.32
N LEU A 47 -3.87 15.72 34.55
CA LEU A 47 -4.11 17.11 34.91
C LEU A 47 -2.87 17.99 34.68
N ARG A 48 -1.67 17.41 34.85
CA ARG A 48 -0.38 18.05 34.57
C ARG A 48 0.03 18.04 33.09
N GLY A 49 -0.82 17.58 32.19
CA GLY A 49 -0.54 17.53 30.74
C GLY A 49 0.15 16.25 30.26
N GLY A 50 0.21 15.21 31.07
CA GLY A 50 0.74 13.91 30.66
C GLY A 50 -0.08 13.29 29.53
N LYS A 51 0.58 12.89 28.44
CA LYS A 51 -0.04 12.17 27.33
C LYS A 51 -0.31 10.72 27.69
N SER A 52 -1.30 10.13 27.04
CA SER A 52 -1.63 8.71 27.20
C SER A 52 -0.54 7.89 26.52
N SER A 53 -0.36 6.65 26.92
CA SER A 53 0.51 5.76 26.15
C SER A 53 0.06 5.66 24.68
N ARG A 54 -1.25 5.77 24.42
CA ARG A 54 -1.81 5.78 23.06
C ARG A 54 -1.52 7.09 22.32
N GLU A 55 -1.69 8.24 22.96
CA GLU A 55 -1.40 9.57 22.41
C GLU A 55 0.10 9.78 22.19
N GLY A 56 0.93 9.26 23.09
CA GLY A 56 2.38 9.23 22.93
C GLY A 56 2.82 8.31 21.80
N HIS A 57 2.13 7.18 21.62
CA HIS A 57 2.37 6.28 20.49
C HIS A 57 1.91 6.89 19.16
N GLU A 58 0.72 7.49 19.12
CA GLU A 58 0.19 8.23 17.96
C GLU A 58 1.14 9.36 17.55
N ALA A 59 1.65 10.14 18.52
CA ALA A 59 2.65 11.19 18.25
C ALA A 59 4.02 10.65 17.80
N SER A 60 4.27 9.35 17.99
CA SER A 60 5.49 8.67 17.53
C SER A 60 5.29 7.95 16.18
N LEU A 61 4.07 7.91 15.64
CA LEU A 61 3.83 7.35 14.32
C LEU A 61 4.50 8.26 13.28
N ARG A 62 5.20 7.64 12.32
CA ARG A 62 5.86 8.39 11.23
C ARG A 62 4.86 9.01 10.26
N ILE A 63 3.67 8.43 10.14
CA ILE A 63 2.58 8.91 9.29
C ILE A 63 1.46 9.46 10.17
N ALA A 64 0.76 10.51 9.71
CA ALA A 64 -0.37 11.04 10.45
C ALA A 64 -1.52 10.02 10.50
N ALA A 65 -2.25 9.98 11.62
CA ALA A 65 -3.36 9.05 11.80
C ALA A 65 -4.51 9.28 10.80
N ALA A 66 -4.62 10.47 10.20
CA ALA A 66 -5.60 10.77 9.16
C ALA A 66 -5.23 10.08 7.84
N ASP A 67 -4.00 10.25 7.37
CA ASP A 67 -3.50 9.63 6.14
C ASP A 67 -3.51 8.10 6.26
N GLU A 68 -3.14 7.59 7.44
CA GLU A 68 -3.20 6.16 7.71
C GLU A 68 -4.63 5.60 7.56
N LYS A 69 -5.65 6.33 8.03
CA LYS A 69 -7.06 5.95 7.82
C LYS A 69 -7.48 6.04 6.36
N LEU A 70 -7.00 7.04 5.62
CA LEU A 70 -7.32 7.19 4.21
C LEU A 70 -6.74 6.03 3.39
N ILE A 71 -5.50 5.64 3.66
CA ILE A 71 -4.87 4.44 3.07
C ILE A 71 -5.69 3.18 3.40
N VAL A 72 -6.20 3.09 4.63
CA VAL A 72 -7.03 1.95 5.06
C VAL A 72 -8.35 1.89 4.30
N SER A 73 -9.06 3.02 4.21
CA SER A 73 -10.32 3.12 3.47
C SER A 73 -10.13 2.78 2.00
N TRP A 74 -9.06 3.29 1.38
CA TRP A 74 -8.73 2.98 0.00
C TRP A 74 -8.39 1.51 -0.20
N TYR A 75 -7.61 0.89 0.70
CA TYR A 75 -7.33 -0.54 0.65
C TYR A 75 -8.62 -1.38 0.63
N VAL A 76 -9.57 -1.06 1.51
CA VAL A 76 -10.84 -1.77 1.60
C VAL A 76 -11.68 -1.59 0.32
N LEU A 77 -11.71 -0.37 -0.23
CA LEU A 77 -12.41 -0.09 -1.49
C LEU A 77 -11.81 -0.91 -2.65
N GLN A 78 -10.49 -0.94 -2.74
CA GLN A 78 -9.76 -1.68 -3.77
C GLN A 78 -9.96 -3.20 -3.63
N ASP A 79 -10.00 -3.72 -2.39
CA ASP A 79 -10.34 -5.13 -2.17
C ASP A 79 -11.75 -5.48 -2.62
N ALA A 80 -12.74 -4.60 -2.37
CA ALA A 80 -14.11 -4.80 -2.84
C ALA A 80 -14.19 -4.85 -4.38
N LEU A 81 -13.28 -4.18 -5.08
CA LEU A 81 -13.12 -4.24 -6.54
C LEU A 81 -12.31 -5.46 -7.02
N GLY A 82 -11.85 -6.32 -6.11
CA GLY A 82 -10.97 -7.46 -6.41
C GLY A 82 -9.49 -7.07 -6.59
N LEU A 83 -9.17 -5.78 -6.56
CA LEU A 83 -7.86 -5.21 -6.84
C LEU A 83 -7.16 -4.78 -5.55
N ALA A 84 -7.10 -5.57 -4.48
CA ALA A 84 -6.47 -5.06 -3.25
C ALA A 84 -4.98 -4.72 -3.45
N PRO A 85 -4.48 -3.62 -2.84
CA PRO A 85 -3.10 -3.19 -2.97
C PRO A 85 -2.14 -4.22 -2.39
N THR A 86 -1.03 -4.45 -3.09
CA THR A 86 0.06 -5.29 -2.55
C THR A 86 0.81 -4.55 -1.44
N ARG A 87 1.45 -5.30 -0.53
CA ARG A 87 2.31 -4.70 0.53
C ARG A 87 3.37 -3.76 -0.04
N ARG A 88 3.93 -4.09 -1.21
CA ARG A 88 4.95 -3.26 -1.89
C ARG A 88 4.36 -1.92 -2.33
N GLN A 89 3.20 -1.94 -2.99
CA GLN A 89 2.52 -0.72 -3.45
C GLN A 89 2.16 0.21 -2.29
N ILE A 90 1.69 -0.35 -1.16
CA ILE A 90 1.41 0.45 0.04
C ILE A 90 2.71 1.07 0.58
N ALA A 91 3.78 0.30 0.65
CA ALA A 91 5.07 0.82 1.13
C ALA A 91 5.63 1.91 0.21
N GLU A 92 5.52 1.77 -1.12
CA GLU A 92 5.92 2.78 -2.09
C GLU A 92 5.10 4.06 -1.95
N LEU A 93 3.77 3.94 -1.83
CA LEU A 93 2.87 5.08 -1.64
C LEU A 93 3.18 5.84 -0.35
N VAL A 94 3.35 5.11 0.76
CA VAL A 94 3.69 5.70 2.06
C VAL A 94 5.05 6.37 2.02
N THR A 95 6.03 5.77 1.33
CA THR A 95 7.36 6.37 1.18
C THR A 95 7.28 7.69 0.42
N LYS A 96 6.50 7.76 -0.66
CA LYS A 96 6.29 9.01 -1.40
C LYS A 96 5.65 10.09 -0.54
N VAL A 97 4.57 9.75 0.17
CA VAL A 97 3.90 10.68 1.10
C VAL A 97 4.89 11.21 2.14
N LEU A 98 5.72 10.34 2.73
CA LEU A 98 6.73 10.75 3.71
C LEU A 98 7.79 11.69 3.10
N GLN A 99 8.25 11.42 1.88
CA GLN A 99 9.21 12.27 1.18
C GLN A 99 8.67 13.68 0.93
N ASP A 100 7.40 13.81 0.53
CA ASP A 100 6.79 15.14 0.34
C ASP A 100 6.61 15.93 1.63
N HIS A 101 6.43 15.22 2.75
CA HIS A 101 6.43 15.82 4.09
C HIS A 101 7.85 16.12 4.61
N GLY A 102 8.89 15.87 3.81
CA GLY A 102 10.30 16.13 4.16
C GLY A 102 10.97 15.03 4.99
N ASP A 103 10.41 13.81 5.01
CA ASP A 103 11.01 12.63 5.65
C ASP A 103 11.55 11.64 4.61
N ASP A 104 12.83 11.80 4.25
CA ASP A 104 13.53 10.93 3.30
C ASP A 104 14.03 9.61 3.87
N ARG A 105 13.77 9.34 5.16
CA ARG A 105 14.30 8.10 5.78
C ARG A 105 13.54 6.89 5.21
N PRO A 106 14.22 5.79 4.88
CA PRO A 106 13.56 4.60 4.35
C PRO A 106 12.53 4.05 5.34
N LEU A 107 11.45 3.48 4.80
CA LEU A 107 10.45 2.80 5.60
C LEU A 107 11.06 1.53 6.21
N SER A 108 10.85 1.29 7.51
CA SER A 108 11.45 0.11 8.16
C SER A 108 10.79 -1.18 7.67
N GLN A 109 11.56 -2.28 7.60
CA GLN A 109 11.03 -3.58 7.13
C GLN A 109 9.80 -4.06 7.92
N GLY A 110 9.74 -3.76 9.22
CA GLY A 110 8.62 -4.12 10.08
C GLY A 110 7.42 -3.18 10.01
N TRP A 111 7.50 -2.08 9.26
CA TRP A 111 6.43 -1.07 9.21
C TRP A 111 5.12 -1.65 8.69
N MET A 112 5.15 -2.40 7.58
CA MET A 112 3.96 -3.02 7.00
C MET A 112 3.29 -3.98 7.98
N GLY A 113 4.07 -4.81 8.69
CA GLY A 113 3.51 -5.72 9.70
C GLY A 113 2.80 -4.96 10.81
N ARG A 114 3.44 -3.90 11.33
CA ARG A 114 2.84 -3.03 12.36
C ARG A 114 1.61 -2.29 11.86
N PHE A 115 1.61 -1.83 10.61
CA PHE A 115 0.46 -1.20 9.96
C PHE A 115 -0.74 -2.15 9.92
N LEU A 116 -0.52 -3.39 9.49
CA LEU A 116 -1.57 -4.42 9.47
C LEU A 116 -2.05 -4.78 10.87
N ASP A 117 -1.15 -4.86 11.85
CA ASP A 117 -1.52 -5.15 13.24
C ASP A 117 -2.37 -4.03 13.87
N ARG A 118 -2.20 -2.78 13.42
CA ARG A 118 -3.05 -1.66 13.83
C ARG A 118 -4.44 -1.71 13.17
N HIS A 119 -4.55 -2.31 11.99
CA HIS A 119 -5.78 -2.35 11.17
C HIS A 119 -6.25 -3.78 10.90
N GLU A 120 -6.87 -4.40 11.90
CA GLU A 120 -7.38 -5.78 11.80
C GLU A 120 -8.31 -6.09 10.60
N PRO A 121 -9.18 -5.16 10.12
CA PRO A 121 -9.94 -5.42 8.90
C PRO A 121 -9.06 -5.75 7.69
N ILE A 122 -7.99 -4.97 7.48
CA ILE A 122 -7.06 -5.17 6.36
C ILE A 122 -6.27 -6.46 6.55
N LYS A 123 -5.79 -6.72 7.77
CA LYS A 123 -5.03 -7.93 8.08
C LYS A 123 -5.82 -9.20 7.76
N ARG A 124 -7.12 -9.21 8.07
CA ARG A 124 -8.02 -10.33 7.72
C ARG A 124 -8.19 -10.48 6.21
N ILE A 125 -8.46 -9.39 5.50
CA ILE A 125 -8.57 -9.38 4.03
C ILE A 125 -7.29 -9.96 3.40
N GLU A 126 -6.13 -9.49 3.86
CA GLU A 126 -4.84 -9.90 3.33
C GLU A 126 -4.53 -11.38 3.60
N ALA A 127 -4.88 -11.88 4.78
CA ALA A 127 -4.76 -13.30 5.12
C ALA A 127 -5.64 -14.18 4.22
N MET A 128 -6.88 -13.75 3.97
CA MET A 128 -7.81 -14.45 3.07
C MET A 128 -7.33 -14.44 1.62
N ARG A 129 -6.80 -13.31 1.13
CA ARG A 129 -6.23 -13.22 -0.23
C ARG A 129 -5.00 -14.10 -0.39
N ARG A 130 -4.10 -14.16 0.59
CA ARG A 130 -2.92 -15.04 0.52
C ARG A 130 -3.31 -16.51 0.36
N ALA A 131 -4.45 -16.92 0.92
CA ALA A 131 -4.99 -18.28 0.75
C ALA A 131 -5.64 -18.51 -0.62
N LYS A 132 -6.01 -17.45 -1.35
CA LYS A 132 -6.68 -17.49 -2.66
C LYS A 132 -5.67 -17.09 -3.73
N ALA A 133 -4.97 -18.08 -4.31
CA ALA A 133 -3.98 -17.82 -5.37
C ALA A 133 -4.59 -16.99 -6.52
N GLY A 134 -3.93 -15.90 -6.92
CA GLY A 134 -4.35 -15.06 -8.06
C GLY A 134 -4.82 -13.65 -7.72
N SER A 135 -4.06 -12.90 -6.91
CA SER A 135 -4.37 -11.48 -6.70
C SER A 135 -3.94 -10.63 -7.89
N THR A 136 -4.90 -9.97 -8.55
CA THR A 136 -4.62 -8.90 -9.52
C THR A 136 -3.97 -7.72 -8.80
N ALA A 137 -2.89 -7.18 -9.37
CA ALA A 137 -2.21 -6.01 -8.83
C ALA A 137 -2.95 -4.72 -9.21
N ILE A 138 -2.92 -3.73 -8.32
CA ILE A 138 -3.49 -2.41 -8.59
C ILE A 138 -2.76 -1.71 -9.74
N THR A 139 -3.50 -0.95 -10.56
CA THR A 139 -2.92 -0.08 -11.59
C THR A 139 -2.15 1.09 -10.95
N PRO A 140 -1.00 1.51 -11.52
CA PRO A 140 -0.24 2.65 -11.02
C PRO A 140 -1.09 3.93 -10.86
N GLU A 141 -2.06 4.13 -11.75
CA GLU A 141 -3.00 5.25 -11.74
C GLU A 141 -3.85 5.32 -10.46
N ALA A 142 -4.42 4.19 -10.01
CA ALA A 142 -5.22 4.18 -8.79
C ALA A 142 -4.39 4.49 -7.54
N SER A 143 -3.10 4.08 -7.53
CA SER A 143 -2.17 4.47 -6.47
C SER A 143 -1.85 5.97 -6.52
N GLN A 144 -1.69 6.52 -7.73
CA GLN A 144 -1.43 7.94 -7.94
C GLN A 144 -2.62 8.81 -7.50
N MET A 145 -3.85 8.37 -7.77
CA MET A 145 -5.09 9.03 -7.32
C MET A 145 -5.14 9.13 -5.80
N LEU A 146 -4.85 8.04 -5.07
CA LEU A 146 -4.82 8.09 -3.60
C LEU A 146 -3.76 9.06 -3.08
N TYR A 147 -2.56 9.02 -3.68
CA TYR A 147 -1.47 9.93 -3.32
C TYR A 147 -1.87 11.40 -3.49
N GLN A 148 -2.57 11.74 -4.59
CA GLN A 148 -3.09 13.10 -4.81
C GLN A 148 -4.11 13.49 -3.74
N ILE A 149 -5.01 12.58 -3.33
CA ILE A 149 -6.00 12.87 -2.27
C ILE A 149 -5.32 13.10 -0.91
N ILE A 150 -4.25 12.36 -0.60
CA ILE A 150 -3.49 12.53 0.65
C ILE A 150 -2.79 13.90 0.69
N ASN A 151 -2.17 14.30 -0.42
CA ASN A 151 -1.36 15.52 -0.48
C ASN A 151 -2.18 16.79 -0.78
N ASP A 152 -3.31 16.66 -1.48
CA ASP A 152 -4.26 17.74 -1.74
C ASP A 152 -5.71 17.27 -1.50
N PRO A 153 -6.29 17.56 -0.32
CA PRO A 153 -7.66 17.19 -0.01
C PRO A 153 -8.70 17.93 -0.88
N ALA A 154 -8.33 18.98 -1.62
CA ALA A 154 -9.24 19.64 -2.58
C ALA A 154 -9.48 18.80 -3.83
N PHE A 155 -8.65 17.78 -4.10
CA PHE A 155 -8.75 16.90 -5.27
C PHE A 155 -10.06 16.08 -5.30
N VAL A 156 -10.74 15.91 -4.16
CA VAL A 156 -12.06 15.24 -4.08
C VAL A 156 -13.11 15.94 -4.98
N LYS A 157 -12.94 17.23 -5.31
CA LYS A 157 -13.84 17.97 -6.21
C LYS A 157 -13.70 17.65 -7.69
N ILE A 158 -12.59 17.02 -8.10
CA ILE A 158 -12.24 16.80 -9.51
C ILE A 158 -12.28 15.31 -9.87
N MET A 159 -12.77 14.46 -8.94
CA MET A 159 -12.89 13.03 -9.18
C MET A 159 -13.73 12.82 -10.46
N PRO A 160 -13.18 12.25 -11.54
CA PRO A 160 -14.02 11.93 -12.68
C PRO A 160 -15.05 10.90 -12.21
N GLU A 161 -16.32 11.20 -12.41
CA GLU A 161 -17.37 10.19 -12.33
C GLU A 161 -17.07 9.13 -13.39
N THR A 162 -16.31 8.12 -13.02
CA THR A 162 -16.60 6.71 -13.25
C THR A 162 -15.30 5.90 -13.17
N ALA A 163 -15.28 4.91 -12.28
CA ALA A 163 -14.41 3.74 -12.41
C ALA A 163 -14.74 2.88 -13.67
N SER A 164 -15.64 3.38 -14.54
CA SER A 164 -16.14 2.74 -15.76
C SER A 164 -15.37 3.15 -17.01
N GLU A 165 -14.66 4.28 -17.03
CA GLU A 165 -13.93 4.75 -18.22
C GLU A 165 -12.50 4.20 -18.31
N ALA A 166 -11.85 3.93 -17.18
CA ALA A 166 -10.50 3.34 -17.16
C ALA A 166 -10.44 1.90 -17.71
N ASN A 167 -11.58 1.19 -17.76
CA ASN A 167 -11.69 -0.17 -18.32
C ASN A 167 -12.14 -0.18 -19.80
N ARG A 168 -12.27 0.97 -20.46
CA ARG A 168 -12.81 1.05 -21.83
C ARG A 168 -11.76 1.27 -22.93
N VAL A 169 -10.50 1.53 -22.58
CA VAL A 169 -9.46 1.91 -23.55
C VAL A 169 -8.60 0.74 -24.03
N ASN A 170 -8.73 -0.47 -23.46
CA ASN A 170 -7.88 -1.61 -23.84
C ASN A 170 -8.43 -2.56 -24.93
N ASP A 171 -9.64 -2.34 -25.44
CA ASP A 171 -10.25 -3.27 -26.42
C ASP A 171 -10.36 -2.71 -27.86
N SER A 172 -9.91 -1.48 -28.14
CA SER A 172 -10.17 -0.85 -29.45
C SER A 172 -8.96 -0.54 -30.35
N GLU A 173 -7.72 -0.84 -29.95
CA GLU A 173 -6.54 -0.49 -30.77
C GLU A 173 -5.77 -1.68 -31.38
N ASN A 174 -6.22 -2.92 -31.24
CA ASN A 174 -5.52 -4.09 -31.80
C ASN A 174 -6.29 -4.86 -32.89
N ASN A 175 -7.28 -4.26 -33.54
CA ASN A 175 -7.96 -4.92 -34.66
C ASN A 175 -8.33 -3.98 -35.82
N GLU A 176 -7.38 -3.19 -36.31
CA GLU A 176 -7.53 -2.48 -37.59
C GLU A 176 -6.24 -2.48 -38.44
N ILE A 177 -5.49 -3.59 -38.49
CA ILE A 177 -4.54 -3.80 -39.61
C ILE A 177 -4.45 -5.30 -39.92
N ASN A 178 -5.43 -5.82 -40.68
CA ASN A 178 -5.25 -6.84 -41.74
C ASN A 178 -6.57 -7.54 -42.06
N THR A 179 -7.48 -6.86 -42.75
CA THR A 179 -8.39 -7.56 -43.68
C THR A 179 -8.88 -6.59 -44.74
N SER A 180 -8.20 -6.55 -45.89
CA SER A 180 -8.75 -6.31 -47.23
C SER A 180 -7.61 -5.91 -48.17
N ASN A 181 -7.16 -6.85 -49.00
CA ASN A 181 -6.81 -6.62 -50.42
C ASN A 181 -6.43 -7.98 -51.06
N GLU A 182 -7.44 -8.77 -51.35
CA GLU A 182 -7.52 -9.57 -52.58
C GLU A 182 -8.22 -8.65 -53.61
N VAL A 183 -7.87 -8.51 -54.89
CA VAL A 183 -7.38 -9.50 -55.86
C VAL A 183 -6.77 -8.81 -57.10
N ASN A 184 -5.85 -9.55 -57.74
CA ASN A 184 -5.50 -9.61 -59.17
C ASN A 184 -4.70 -8.48 -59.84
N GLU A 185 -3.46 -8.82 -60.22
CA GLU A 185 -3.11 -8.86 -61.65
C GLU A 185 -2.12 -10.01 -61.92
N VAL A 186 -2.53 -10.89 -62.84
CA VAL A 186 -1.75 -12.01 -63.37
C VAL A 186 -0.95 -11.50 -64.56
N VAL A 187 0.37 -11.67 -64.56
CA VAL A 187 1.19 -11.72 -65.77
C VAL A 187 2.21 -12.86 -65.61
N GLU A 188 1.97 -13.94 -66.35
CA GLU A 188 2.97 -14.97 -66.66
C GLU A 188 4.08 -14.37 -67.53
N ILE A 189 5.33 -14.88 -67.40
CA ILE A 189 6.21 -15.34 -68.49
C ILE A 189 7.60 -15.72 -67.91
N SER A 190 7.89 -17.02 -68.01
CA SER A 190 9.12 -17.71 -68.43
C SER A 190 10.50 -17.49 -67.77
N ASP A 191 11.06 -18.64 -67.37
CA ASP A 191 12.39 -19.19 -67.67
C ASP A 191 13.65 -18.38 -67.30
N ASP A 192 14.37 -18.81 -66.25
CA ASP A 192 15.70 -19.43 -66.41
C ASP A 192 16.24 -19.92 -65.05
N GLU A 193 16.54 -21.21 -64.95
CA GLU A 193 17.53 -21.75 -64.01
C GLU A 193 18.89 -21.68 -64.73
N PRO A 194 20.03 -21.50 -64.04
CA PRO A 194 20.66 -22.71 -63.50
C PRO A 194 21.45 -22.53 -62.19
N GLU A 195 21.59 -23.68 -61.53
CA GLU A 195 22.56 -24.07 -60.51
C GLU A 195 23.94 -23.38 -60.60
N THR A 196 24.62 -23.21 -59.47
CA THR A 196 25.96 -23.79 -59.28
C THR A 196 26.44 -23.79 -57.81
N LYS A 197 26.81 -25.01 -57.37
CA LYS A 197 27.98 -25.37 -56.53
C LYS A 197 28.17 -24.78 -55.12
N SER A 198 28.01 -25.65 -54.12
CA SER A 198 29.01 -25.83 -53.02
C SER A 198 30.37 -26.28 -53.61
N PRO A 199 31.52 -26.07 -52.94
CA PRO A 199 31.94 -27.02 -51.90
C PRO A 199 32.88 -26.48 -50.78
N ASP A 200 32.92 -27.26 -49.69
CA ASP A 200 34.07 -27.65 -48.85
C ASP A 200 35.06 -26.63 -48.27
N GLY A 201 35.36 -26.84 -46.97
CA GLY A 201 36.75 -27.02 -46.58
C GLY A 201 37.21 -26.46 -45.23
N MET A 202 37.38 -27.38 -44.28
CA MET A 202 38.53 -27.49 -43.36
C MET A 202 38.66 -26.53 -42.15
N ASP A 203 38.23 -27.04 -40.99
CA ASP A 203 39.04 -27.70 -39.96
C ASP A 203 40.27 -27.00 -39.31
N THR A 204 40.40 -27.33 -38.03
CA THR A 204 41.59 -27.47 -37.16
C THR A 204 41.88 -26.44 -36.06
N SER A 205 42.29 -27.03 -34.93
CA SER A 205 43.05 -26.52 -33.77
C SER A 205 42.29 -26.12 -32.49
N GLU A 206 41.79 -27.16 -31.83
CA GLU A 206 42.24 -27.58 -30.49
C GLU A 206 43.62 -27.02 -30.06
N VAL A 207 43.68 -26.30 -28.93
CA VAL A 207 44.87 -26.25 -28.06
C VAL A 207 44.41 -26.08 -26.61
N ASP A 208 44.62 -27.15 -25.83
CA ASP A 208 44.64 -27.17 -24.37
C ASP A 208 45.60 -26.13 -23.79
N ASN A 209 45.26 -25.54 -22.64
CA ASN A 209 46.32 -25.26 -21.68
C ASN A 209 45.86 -25.42 -20.22
N GLU A 210 46.73 -26.12 -19.51
CA GLU A 210 46.66 -26.69 -18.18
C GLU A 210 46.65 -25.65 -17.04
N GLN A 211 45.79 -25.90 -16.05
CA GLN A 211 46.17 -26.20 -14.67
C GLN A 211 46.95 -25.15 -13.82
N THR A 212 46.18 -24.40 -13.00
CA THR A 212 46.37 -24.15 -11.52
C THR A 212 47.57 -23.32 -10.97
N PRO A 213 47.69 -23.06 -9.63
CA PRO A 213 46.81 -22.31 -8.70
C PRO A 213 47.59 -21.34 -7.74
N ARG A 214 46.86 -20.75 -6.76
CA ARG A 214 47.27 -20.17 -5.44
C ARG A 214 47.73 -18.69 -5.39
N LYS A 215 47.02 -17.89 -4.58
CA LYS A 215 47.30 -17.72 -3.15
C LYS A 215 46.08 -17.17 -2.42
#